data_AF-B8III5-F1
#
_entry.id   AF-B8III5-F1
#
_cell.length_a   1.000
_cell.length_b   1.000
_cell.length_c   1.000
_cell.angle_alpha   90.00
_cell.angle_beta   90.00
_cell.angle_gamma   90.00
#
_symmetry.space_group_name_H-M   'P 1'
#
loop_
_entity.id
_entity.type
_entity.pdbx_description
1 polymer ?
#
loop_
_entity_poly.entity_id
_entity_poly.type
_entity_poly.pdbx_seq_one_letter_code
_entity_poly.pdbx_strand_id
1 'polypeptide(L)'
;MGRSELERLSKQELIELVLRLPRPDKTSRTSSKPPSTDRKERRAQAKPGGAKPGHERHSRVISQTPDEVVAHCPGHCSCCGGALDPDLPAEIVSLSERIELPEVAPGVTQHQRLAVRCLTCGARVVAPVPQEAAQHVGYGSGPS
;
A
#
# COMPACT_ATOMS: atom_id res chain seq x y z
N MET A 1 -33.21 26.61 -38.05
CA MET A 1 -34.27 27.48 -37.48
C MET A 1 -33.62 28.45 -36.52
N GLY A 2 -33.86 29.75 -36.69
CA GLY A 2 -33.29 30.78 -35.81
C GLY A 2 -34.10 30.94 -34.51
N ARG A 3 -33.50 31.53 -33.47
CA ARG A 3 -34.20 31.77 -32.17
C ARG A 3 -35.49 32.58 -32.33
N SER A 4 -35.46 33.62 -33.16
CA SER A 4 -36.61 34.50 -33.42
C SER A 4 -37.78 33.82 -34.14
N GLU A 5 -37.50 32.70 -34.81
CA GLU A 5 -38.49 31.91 -35.55
C GLU A 5 -39.20 30.92 -34.62
N LEU A 6 -38.48 30.38 -33.64
CA LEU A 6 -39.00 29.50 -32.58
C LEU A 6 -39.99 30.24 -31.66
N GLU A 7 -39.72 31.51 -31.33
CA GLU A 7 -40.57 32.33 -30.46
C GLU A 7 -41.94 32.66 -31.06
N ARG A 8 -42.10 32.50 -32.38
CA ARG A 8 -43.35 32.76 -33.11
C ARG A 8 -44.22 31.52 -33.27
N LEU A 9 -43.72 30.35 -32.90
CA LEU A 9 -44.47 29.10 -33.01
C LEU A 9 -45.48 28.97 -31.88
N SER A 10 -46.64 28.38 -32.19
CA SER A 10 -47.62 28.02 -31.18
C SER A 10 -47.09 26.87 -30.30
N LYS A 11 -47.70 26.71 -29.12
CA LYS A 11 -47.34 25.63 -28.19
C LYS A 11 -47.47 24.24 -28.82
N GLN A 12 -48.44 24.05 -29.72
CA GLN A 12 -48.66 22.76 -30.39
C GLN A 12 -47.56 22.46 -31.41
N GLU A 13 -47.18 23.45 -32.23
CA GLU A 13 -46.11 23.32 -33.22
C GLU A 13 -44.75 23.07 -32.56
N LEU A 14 -44.49 23.72 -31.42
CA LEU A 14 -43.27 23.47 -30.62
C LEU A 14 -43.22 22.04 -30.09
N ILE A 15 -44.34 21.48 -29.63
CA ILE A 15 -44.40 20.10 -29.14
C ILE A 15 -44.13 19.12 -30.28
N GLU A 16 -44.76 19.33 -31.44
CA GLU A 16 -44.58 18.45 -32.60
C GLU A 16 -43.14 18.48 -33.11
N LEU A 17 -42.52 19.68 -33.14
CA LEU A 17 -41.11 19.84 -33.51
C LEU A 17 -40.19 19.05 -32.57
N VAL A 18 -40.39 19.17 -31.24
CA VAL A 18 -39.56 18.47 -30.24
C VAL A 18 -39.73 16.95 -30.33
N LEU A 19 -40.94 16.47 -30.61
CA LEU A 19 -41.20 15.03 -30.75
C LEU A 19 -40.52 14.42 -31.98
N ARG A 20 -40.28 15.21 -33.02
CA ARG A 20 -39.57 14.78 -34.24
C ARG A 20 -38.05 14.84 -34.13
N LEU A 21 -37.51 15.51 -33.12
CA LEU A 21 -36.05 15.58 -32.94
C LEU A 21 -35.50 14.23 -32.45
N PRO A 22 -34.45 13.69 -33.09
CA PRO A 22 -33.80 12.49 -32.62
C PRO A 22 -33.21 12.73 -31.23
N ARG A 23 -33.52 11.85 -30.28
CA ARG A 23 -32.92 11.92 -28.94
C ARG A 23 -31.46 11.48 -29.04
N PRO A 24 -30.52 12.26 -28.49
CA PRO A 24 -29.11 11.85 -28.47
C PRO A 24 -28.94 10.59 -27.62
N ASP A 25 -27.94 9.79 -27.96
CA ASP A 25 -27.60 8.60 -27.20
C ASP A 25 -27.27 8.95 -25.74
N LYS A 26 -27.78 8.12 -24.83
CA LYS A 26 -27.56 8.29 -23.39
C LYS A 26 -26.14 7.85 -23.03
N THR A 27 -25.24 8.81 -22.91
CA THR A 27 -23.87 8.59 -22.41
C THR A 27 -23.75 9.10 -20.96
N SER A 28 -22.69 8.74 -20.25
CA SER A 28 -22.41 9.27 -18.89
C SER A 28 -22.25 10.80 -18.85
N ARG A 29 -22.07 11.44 -20.01
CA ARG A 29 -21.95 12.89 -20.17
C ARG A 29 -23.30 13.61 -20.33
N THR A 30 -24.38 12.90 -20.68
CA THR A 30 -25.70 13.47 -20.94
C THR A 30 -26.83 12.86 -20.11
N SER A 31 -26.54 11.80 -19.36
CA SER A 31 -27.46 11.16 -18.41
C SER A 31 -26.75 11.10 -17.07
N SER A 32 -27.44 11.39 -15.97
CA SER A 32 -26.94 11.41 -14.57
C SER A 32 -26.44 10.05 -14.05
N LYS A 33 -25.93 9.19 -14.93
CA LYS A 33 -25.31 7.90 -14.65
C LYS A 33 -23.84 8.14 -14.26
N PRO A 34 -23.34 7.47 -13.22
CA PRO A 34 -21.96 7.63 -12.80
C PRO A 34 -20.98 7.19 -13.90
N PRO A 35 -19.81 7.84 -14.04
CA PRO A 35 -18.84 7.58 -15.10
C PRO A 35 -18.27 6.16 -15.09
N SER A 36 -18.47 5.40 -14.01
CA SER A 36 -18.13 3.98 -13.89
C SER A 36 -19.01 3.05 -14.75
N THR A 37 -20.18 3.53 -15.20
CA THR A 37 -21.11 2.76 -16.03
C THR A 37 -20.86 2.93 -17.53
N ASP A 38 -20.00 3.87 -17.93
CA ASP A 38 -19.57 4.01 -19.32
C ASP A 38 -18.50 2.96 -19.61
N ARG A 39 -18.81 2.02 -20.50
CA ARG A 39 -17.92 0.91 -20.83
C ARG A 39 -16.79 1.47 -21.71
N LYS A 40 -15.64 1.81 -21.10
CA LYS A 40 -14.46 2.24 -21.85
C LYS A 40 -14.12 1.18 -22.90
N GLU A 41 -14.07 1.59 -24.17
CA GLU A 41 -13.63 0.71 -25.25
C GLU A 41 -12.23 0.16 -24.92
N ARG A 42 -12.13 -1.17 -24.94
CA ARG A 42 -10.86 -1.87 -24.74
C ARG A 42 -9.97 -1.50 -25.92
N ARG A 43 -8.91 -0.74 -25.67
CA ARG A 43 -7.88 -0.43 -26.68
C ARG A 43 -7.42 -1.74 -27.32
N ALA A 44 -7.43 -1.84 -28.64
CA ALA A 44 -7.13 -3.07 -29.39
C ALA A 44 -5.78 -3.71 -29.01
N GLN A 45 -4.86 -2.91 -28.45
CA GLN A 45 -3.52 -3.32 -28.01
C GLN A 45 -3.39 -3.50 -26.48
N ALA A 46 -4.49 -3.62 -25.74
CA ALA A 46 -4.43 -3.90 -24.31
C ALA A 46 -3.83 -5.29 -24.08
N LYS A 47 -2.56 -5.34 -23.64
CA LYS A 47 -1.92 -6.57 -23.16
C LYS A 47 -2.77 -7.12 -21.99
N PRO A 48 -2.99 -8.44 -21.90
CA PRO A 48 -3.71 -9.01 -20.77
C PRO A 48 -3.03 -8.57 -19.48
N GLY A 49 -3.80 -7.92 -18.60
CA GLY A 49 -3.36 -7.55 -17.26
C GLY A 49 -3.28 -8.81 -16.42
N GLY A 50 -2.15 -9.50 -16.50
CA GLY A 50 -1.80 -10.64 -15.69
C GLY A 50 -0.34 -10.55 -15.33
N ALA A 51 0.03 -11.03 -14.13
CA ALA A 51 1.42 -11.20 -13.75
C ALA A 51 2.14 -11.98 -14.86
N LYS A 52 3.31 -11.49 -15.29
CA LYS A 52 4.13 -12.20 -16.28
C LYS A 52 4.49 -13.58 -15.71
N PRO A 53 4.40 -14.67 -16.50
CA PRO A 53 4.99 -15.95 -16.13
C PRO A 53 6.49 -15.75 -15.86
N GLY A 54 6.99 -16.25 -14.73
CA GLY A 54 8.41 -16.10 -14.35
C GLY A 54 8.67 -15.27 -13.09
N HIS A 55 7.64 -14.77 -12.41
CA HIS A 55 7.83 -14.33 -11.02
C HIS A 55 7.93 -15.56 -10.12
N GLU A 56 9.16 -15.92 -9.80
CA GLU A 56 9.46 -16.88 -8.74
C GLU A 56 8.86 -16.33 -7.44
N ARG A 57 7.99 -17.11 -6.80
CA ARG A 57 7.41 -16.71 -5.53
C ARG A 57 8.53 -16.68 -4.51
N HIS A 58 8.92 -15.49 -4.06
CA HIS A 58 9.67 -15.34 -2.82
C HIS A 58 8.73 -15.63 -1.65
N SER A 59 8.47 -16.91 -1.38
CA SER A 59 7.92 -17.33 -0.10
C SER A 59 9.01 -17.19 0.96
N ARG A 60 8.64 -16.71 2.15
CA ARG A 60 9.56 -16.67 3.29
C ARG A 60 10.04 -18.10 3.61
N VAL A 61 11.33 -18.23 3.90
CA VAL A 61 11.93 -19.49 4.35
C VAL A 61 11.61 -19.64 5.84
N ILE A 62 11.09 -20.80 6.23
CA ILE A 62 10.85 -21.17 7.63
C ILE A 62 12.20 -21.38 8.33
N SER A 63 12.29 -20.95 9.60
CA SER A 63 13.45 -21.20 10.46
C SER A 63 13.64 -22.70 10.75
N GLN A 64 14.90 -23.17 10.65
CA GLN A 64 15.26 -24.52 11.07
C GLN A 64 15.45 -24.65 12.59
N THR A 65 15.59 -23.52 13.28
CA THR A 65 15.88 -23.44 14.72
C THR A 65 14.98 -22.37 15.35
N PRO A 66 13.67 -22.61 15.49
CA PRO A 66 12.79 -21.69 16.20
C PRO A 66 13.10 -21.71 17.71
N ASP A 67 12.94 -20.56 18.37
CA ASP A 67 13.14 -20.45 19.82
C ASP A 67 12.09 -21.23 20.62
N GLU A 68 10.86 -21.30 20.10
CA GLU A 68 9.73 -22.03 20.68
C GLU A 68 8.95 -22.79 19.59
N VAL A 69 8.51 -24.01 19.91
CA VAL A 69 7.65 -24.82 19.05
C VAL A 69 6.34 -25.13 19.78
N VAL A 70 5.22 -24.68 19.22
CA VAL A 70 3.88 -24.96 19.74
C VAL A 70 3.14 -25.86 18.75
N ALA A 71 2.83 -27.10 19.17
CA ALA A 71 2.03 -28.03 18.39
C ALA A 71 0.53 -27.83 18.69
N HIS A 72 -0.28 -27.74 17.64
CA HIS A 72 -1.73 -27.63 17.75
C HIS A 72 -2.40 -28.93 17.30
N CYS A 73 -2.86 -29.74 18.25
CA CYS A 73 -3.63 -30.95 17.98
C CYS A 73 -5.13 -30.72 18.17
N PRO A 74 -6.00 -31.34 17.34
CA PRO A 74 -7.45 -31.26 17.53
C PRO A 74 -7.87 -32.08 18.75
N GLY A 75 -8.66 -31.49 19.65
CA GLY A 75 -9.22 -32.22 20.80
C GLY A 75 -10.48 -33.03 20.46
N HIS A 76 -11.10 -32.80 19.30
CA HIS A 76 -12.32 -33.50 18.87
C HIS A 76 -12.31 -33.74 17.36
N CYS A 77 -12.93 -34.84 16.95
CA CYS A 77 -13.14 -35.17 15.54
C CYS A 77 -14.15 -34.20 14.91
N SER A 78 -13.78 -33.56 13.81
CA SER A 78 -14.67 -32.63 13.08
C SER A 78 -15.86 -33.33 12.42
N CYS A 79 -15.80 -34.65 12.21
CA CYS A 79 -16.88 -35.42 11.58
C CYS A 79 -17.94 -35.90 12.59
N CYS A 80 -17.54 -36.46 13.72
CA CYS A 80 -18.46 -37.08 14.69
C CYS A 80 -18.49 -36.40 16.07
N GLY A 81 -17.58 -35.45 16.33
CA GLY A 81 -17.50 -34.74 17.61
C GLY A 81 -16.89 -35.54 18.77
N GLY A 82 -16.46 -36.78 18.54
CA GLY A 82 -15.79 -37.59 19.56
C GLY A 82 -14.47 -36.97 20.02
N ALA A 83 -14.14 -37.11 21.30
CA ALA A 83 -12.88 -36.64 21.87
C ALA A 83 -11.69 -37.41 21.26
N LEU A 84 -10.62 -36.69 20.98
CA LEU A 84 -9.36 -37.23 20.47
C LEU A 84 -8.31 -37.15 21.56
N ASP A 85 -7.60 -38.26 21.76
CA ASP A 85 -6.50 -38.32 22.71
C ASP A 85 -5.29 -37.53 22.16
N PRO A 86 -4.65 -36.66 22.99
CA PRO A 86 -3.51 -35.85 22.55
C PRO A 86 -2.28 -36.68 22.14
N ASP A 87 -2.17 -37.94 22.61
CA ASP A 87 -1.03 -38.82 22.32
C ASP A 87 -1.22 -39.66 21.05
N LEU A 88 -2.30 -39.45 20.29
CA LEU A 88 -2.50 -40.10 19.00
C LEU A 88 -1.37 -39.74 18.01
N PRO A 89 -0.98 -40.67 17.12
CA PRO A 89 -0.03 -40.37 16.05
C PRO A 89 -0.53 -39.22 15.17
N ALA A 90 0.30 -38.19 15.02
CA ALA A 90 -0.02 -37.01 14.23
C ALA A 90 1.08 -36.73 13.19
N GLU A 91 0.69 -36.08 12.09
CA GLU A 91 1.60 -35.59 11.06
C GLU A 91 1.45 -34.07 10.91
N ILE A 92 2.55 -33.40 10.56
CA ILE A 92 2.55 -31.94 10.34
C ILE A 92 2.04 -31.66 8.93
N VAL A 93 0.84 -31.08 8.83
CA VAL A 93 0.21 -30.73 7.54
C VAL A 93 0.54 -29.30 7.07
N SER A 94 0.94 -28.42 7.99
CA SER A 94 1.36 -27.05 7.68
C SER A 94 2.24 -26.49 8.81
N LEU A 95 3.08 -25.51 8.46
CA LEU A 95 3.96 -24.83 9.39
C LEU A 95 3.81 -23.32 9.21
N SER A 96 3.69 -22.59 10.31
CA SER A 96 3.54 -21.14 10.34
C SER A 96 4.37 -20.58 11.48
N GLU A 97 5.07 -19.48 11.24
CA GLU A 97 5.93 -18.82 12.24
C GLU A 97 5.39 -17.45 12.60
N ARG A 98 5.45 -17.13 13.89
CA ARG A 98 5.22 -15.79 14.42
C ARG A 98 6.57 -15.23 14.86
N ILE A 99 7.03 -14.20 14.18
CA ILE A 99 8.30 -13.52 14.50
C ILE A 99 7.97 -12.19 15.17
N GLU A 100 8.41 -12.04 16.41
CA GLU A 100 8.29 -10.80 17.16
C GLU A 100 9.68 -10.19 17.35
N LEU A 101 9.82 -8.91 17.01
CA LEU A 101 11.00 -8.17 17.36
C LEU A 101 10.84 -7.67 18.80
N PRO A 102 11.81 -7.89 19.68
CA PRO A 102 11.78 -7.31 21.02
C PRO A 102 11.83 -5.78 20.91
N GLU A 103 11.50 -5.09 22.00
CA GLU A 103 11.59 -3.62 22.06
C GLU A 103 13.01 -3.18 21.68
N VAL A 104 13.14 -2.48 20.54
CA VAL A 104 14.42 -1.96 20.06
C VAL A 104 14.60 -0.54 20.59
N ALA A 105 15.57 -0.34 21.48
CA ALA A 105 16.01 0.99 21.90
C ALA A 105 17.14 1.51 20.99
N PRO A 106 17.15 2.81 20.62
CA PRO A 106 18.23 3.37 19.83
C PRO A 106 19.52 3.45 20.66
N GLY A 107 20.63 3.00 20.09
CA GLY A 107 21.95 3.32 20.60
C GLY A 107 22.27 4.79 20.34
N VAL A 108 22.52 5.58 21.38
CA VAL A 108 22.86 7.00 21.27
C VAL A 108 24.32 7.21 21.67
N THR A 109 25.15 7.61 20.71
CA THR A 109 26.54 8.01 20.95
C THR A 109 26.65 9.53 20.93
N GLN A 110 27.04 10.13 22.07
CA GLN A 110 27.30 11.56 22.15
C GLN A 110 28.80 11.85 22.01
N HIS A 111 29.19 12.56 20.95
CA HIS A 111 30.57 13.00 20.74
C HIS A 111 30.79 14.38 21.37
N GLN A 112 31.57 14.45 22.44
CA GLN A 112 31.91 15.71 23.11
C GLN A 112 33.29 16.21 22.66
N ARG A 113 33.35 17.49 22.27
CA ARG A 113 34.61 18.17 21.99
C ARG A 113 35.01 19.00 23.20
N LEU A 114 36.13 18.62 23.80
CA LEU A 114 36.65 19.30 24.98
C LEU A 114 37.65 20.38 24.58
N ALA A 115 37.83 21.35 25.47
CA ALA A 115 38.88 22.35 25.36
C ALA A 115 39.66 22.41 26.65
N VAL A 116 40.99 22.42 26.54
CA VAL A 116 41.92 22.47 27.67
C VAL A 116 42.81 23.70 27.56
N ARG A 117 43.38 24.15 28.68
CA ARG A 117 44.41 25.19 28.68
C ARG A 117 45.78 24.54 28.81
N CYS A 118 46.72 24.94 27.95
CA CYS A 118 48.11 24.51 28.06
C CYS A 118 48.72 25.11 29.34
N LEU A 119 49.33 24.27 30.19
CA LEU A 119 49.94 24.74 31.43
C LEU A 119 51.23 25.55 31.21
N THR A 120 51.89 25.38 30.06
CA THR A 120 53.16 26.03 29.74
C THR A 120 52.99 27.44 29.16
N CYS A 121 52.02 27.63 28.26
CA CYS A 121 51.82 28.91 27.56
C CYS A 121 50.42 29.53 27.75
N GLY A 122 49.51 28.86 28.47
CA GLY A 122 48.16 29.34 28.76
C GLY A 122 47.17 29.24 27.58
N ALA A 123 47.62 28.85 26.39
CA ALA A 123 46.77 28.77 25.20
C ALA A 123 45.60 27.79 25.38
N ARG A 124 44.39 28.16 24.94
CA ARG A 124 43.21 27.29 24.93
C ARG A 124 43.20 26.44 23.66
N VAL A 125 43.36 25.13 23.82
CA VAL A 125 43.35 24.16 22.73
C VAL A 125 42.02 23.42 22.73
N VAL A 126 41.36 23.33 21.58
CA VAL A 126 40.07 22.64 21.41
C VAL A 126 40.30 21.35 20.62
N ALA A 127 39.70 20.24 21.05
CA ALA A 127 39.74 18.99 20.32
C ALA A 127 39.23 19.17 18.87
N PRO A 128 39.85 18.54 17.86
CA PRO A 128 39.40 18.63 16.48
C PRO A 128 37.98 18.06 16.31
N VAL A 129 37.31 18.41 15.22
CA VAL A 129 36.00 17.83 14.91
C VAL A 129 36.22 16.37 14.52
N PRO A 130 35.56 15.39 15.17
CA PRO A 130 35.66 14.01 14.78
C PRO A 130 35.08 13.84 13.36
N GLN A 131 35.82 13.15 12.49
CA GLN A 131 35.45 12.96 11.08
C GLN A 131 34.09 12.25 10.93
N GLU A 132 33.74 11.41 11.89
CA GLU A 132 32.47 10.68 11.99
C GLU A 132 31.28 11.60 12.30
N ALA A 133 31.48 12.69 13.05
CA ALA A 133 30.42 13.65 13.39
C ALA A 133 30.19 14.72 12.30
N ALA A 134 31.03 14.79 11.28
CA ALA A 134 30.87 15.71 10.15
C ALA A 134 29.77 15.27 9.17
N GLN A 135 29.32 14.01 9.27
CA GLN A 135 28.25 13.46 8.45
C GLN A 135 26.91 13.70 9.16
N HIS A 136 26.37 14.91 9.00
CA HIS A 136 24.96 15.13 9.33
C HIS A 136 24.10 14.29 8.39
N VAL A 137 23.47 13.23 8.92
CA VAL A 137 22.27 12.63 8.32
C VAL A 137 21.12 13.58 8.58
N GLY A 138 20.98 14.60 7.73
CA GLY A 138 19.76 15.37 7.60
C GLY A 138 18.77 14.58 6.74
N TYR A 139 17.64 14.17 7.31
CA TYR A 139 16.53 13.65 6.51
C TYR A 139 16.01 14.74 5.57
N GLY A 140 15.88 14.39 4.29
CA GLY A 140 15.77 15.32 3.17
C GLY A 140 14.56 16.26 3.21
N SER A 141 14.80 17.50 2.83
CA SER A 141 13.78 18.40 2.31
C SER A 141 13.41 17.94 0.89
N GLY A 142 12.21 17.40 0.70
CA GLY A 142 11.67 17.14 -0.64
C GLY A 142 11.28 18.45 -1.34
N PRO A 143 11.55 18.61 -2.65
CA PRO A 143 11.10 19.79 -3.38
C PRO A 143 9.57 19.79 -3.53
N SER A 144 8.98 20.97 -3.32
CA SER A 144 7.55 21.29 -3.55
C SER A 144 7.19 21.37 -5.01
#